data_AF-A0A1G2VF60-F1
#
_entry.id   AF-A0A1G2VF60-F1
#
_cell.length_a   1.000
_cell.length_b   1.000
_cell.length_c   1.000
_cell.angle_alpha   90.00
_cell.angle_beta   90.00
_cell.angle_gamma   90.00
#
_symmetry.space_group_name_H-M   'P 1'
#
loop_
_entity.id
_entity.type
_entity.pdbx_description
1 polymer ?
#
loop_
_entity_poly.entity_id
_entity_poly.type
_entity_poly.pdbx_seq_one_letter_code
_entity_poly.pdbx_strand_id
1 'polypeptide(L)'
;MIKGDQFVGAFKTDEEAYRAGIRKYGNTAFLIKQVVKNYDDTVHFEIHIPSNLAIFLSKRRNTIPRPISGLALIDTGATSSCVDKGGISNLGVQPVGIVNTSTAGGKVKQNVYPAKLYFPVEKIWVEFSRATGVDIGDQTVDGKRIIALIGRDPLSRWVLIYNGPGGLFTLGIQPLFVKFYTFTRLQHQL
;
A
#
# COMPACT_ATOMS: atom_id res chain seq x y z
N MET A 1 12.44 3.16 -0.30
CA MET A 1 13.04 4.47 -0.65
C MET A 1 12.11 5.22 -1.58
N ILE A 2 11.95 6.53 -1.39
CA ILE A 2 11.08 7.40 -2.17
C ILE A 2 11.81 8.69 -2.56
N LYS A 3 11.57 9.21 -3.76
CA LYS A 3 12.14 10.47 -4.26
C LYS A 3 11.05 11.27 -4.98
N GLY A 4 10.65 12.40 -4.39
CA GLY A 4 9.59 13.25 -4.93
C GLY A 4 8.27 12.49 -5.00
N ASP A 5 7.82 12.21 -6.23
CA ASP A 5 6.62 11.44 -6.50
C ASP A 5 6.85 9.95 -6.80
N GLN A 6 8.11 9.51 -6.87
CA GLN A 6 8.44 8.16 -7.29
C GLN A 6 8.74 7.25 -6.11
N PHE A 7 8.03 6.13 -6.02
CA PHE A 7 8.51 4.98 -5.26
C PHE A 7 9.77 4.44 -5.94
N VAL A 8 10.88 4.44 -5.21
CA VAL A 8 12.22 4.08 -5.72
C VAL A 8 12.57 2.62 -5.41
N GLY A 9 11.70 1.87 -4.74
CA GLY A 9 11.94 0.47 -4.41
C GLY A 9 12.00 0.18 -2.92
N ALA A 10 11.83 -1.09 -2.59
CA ALA A 10 11.97 -1.66 -1.26
C ALA A 10 13.33 -2.36 -1.11
N PHE A 11 13.86 -2.35 0.11
CA PHE A 11 15.21 -2.82 0.45
C PHE A 11 15.15 -3.60 1.75
N LYS A 12 16.09 -4.52 1.94
CA LYS A 12 16.14 -5.30 3.18
C LYS A 12 16.78 -4.53 4.32
N THR A 13 17.70 -3.61 4.01
CA THR A 13 18.38 -2.76 5.00
C THR A 13 18.41 -1.30 4.58
N ASP A 14 18.56 -0.42 5.57
CA ASP A 14 18.74 1.02 5.33
C ASP A 14 20.01 1.33 4.58
N GLU A 15 21.08 0.58 4.86
CA GLU A 15 22.35 0.75 4.18
C GLU A 15 22.21 0.43 2.68
N GLU A 16 21.49 -0.63 2.32
CA GLU A 16 21.16 -0.95 0.92
C GLU A 16 20.34 0.17 0.27
N ALA A 17 19.31 0.65 0.96
CA ALA A 17 18.46 1.75 0.49
C ALA A 17 19.26 3.04 0.29
N TYR A 18 20.16 3.35 1.23
CA TYR A 18 21.01 4.53 1.21
C TYR A 18 22.04 4.48 0.10
N ARG A 19 22.77 3.36 -0.03
CA ARG A 19 23.72 3.16 -1.14
C ARG A 19 23.01 3.22 -2.50
N ALA A 20 21.81 2.65 -2.61
CA ALA A 20 20.99 2.76 -3.82
C ALA A 20 20.56 4.21 -4.11
N GLY A 21 20.17 4.97 -3.08
CA GLY A 21 19.82 6.37 -3.19
C GLY A 21 20.99 7.25 -3.63
N ILE A 22 22.15 7.13 -2.97
CA ILE A 22 23.36 7.89 -3.32
C ILE A 22 23.82 7.56 -4.74
N ARG A 23 23.87 6.28 -5.13
CA ARG A 23 24.23 5.89 -6.51
C ARG A 23 23.30 6.50 -7.55
N LYS A 24 22.01 6.62 -7.23
CA LYS A 24 20.99 7.06 -8.19
C LYS A 24 20.78 8.57 -8.22
N TYR A 25 20.92 9.25 -7.09
CA TYR A 25 20.56 10.66 -6.92
C TYR A 25 21.73 11.55 -6.48
N GLY A 26 22.92 10.99 -6.29
CA GLY A 26 24.08 11.70 -5.78
C GLY A 26 23.78 12.33 -4.41
N ASN A 27 24.21 13.58 -4.23
CA ASN A 27 24.00 14.35 -3.01
C ASN A 27 22.60 15.00 -2.92
N THR A 28 21.59 14.42 -3.58
CA THR A 28 20.23 14.95 -3.55
C THR A 28 19.40 14.18 -2.52
N ALA A 29 18.65 14.89 -1.67
CA ALA A 29 17.82 14.27 -0.63
C ALA A 29 16.80 13.25 -1.19
N PHE A 30 16.66 12.11 -0.53
CA PHE A 30 15.64 11.08 -0.75
C PHE A 30 15.17 10.53 0.60
N LEU A 31 13.97 9.96 0.66
CA LEU A 31 13.41 9.38 1.87
C LEU A 31 13.69 7.88 1.93
N ILE A 32 14.30 7.42 3.01
CA ILE A 32 14.30 6.02 3.42
C ILE A 32 13.35 5.91 4.59
N LYS A 33 12.26 5.19 4.40
CA LYS A 33 11.30 4.88 5.45
C LYS A 33 11.58 3.46 5.92
N GLN A 34 12.04 3.33 7.17
CA GLN A 34 12.10 2.05 7.85
C GLN A 34 10.70 1.59 8.22
N VAL A 35 10.43 0.30 8.04
CA VAL A 35 9.30 -0.37 8.65
C VAL A 35 9.83 -1.10 9.88
N VAL A 36 9.87 -0.39 11.01
CA VAL A 36 10.32 -0.97 12.29
C VAL A 36 9.15 -1.65 13.01
N LYS A 37 9.45 -2.74 13.72
CA LYS A 37 8.51 -3.32 14.68
C LYS A 37 8.13 -2.26 15.72
N ASN A 38 6.85 -2.20 16.06
CA ASN A 38 6.25 -1.28 17.04
C ASN A 38 6.13 0.21 16.62
N TYR A 39 6.33 0.56 15.34
CA TYR A 39 5.76 1.81 14.80
C TYR A 39 4.61 1.47 13.86
N ASP A 40 3.41 1.76 14.34
CA ASP A 40 2.12 1.37 13.76
C ASP A 40 1.73 2.23 12.55
N ASP A 41 2.55 2.26 11.50
CA ASP A 41 2.11 2.79 10.19
C ASP A 41 1.44 1.68 9.35
N THR A 42 1.16 0.51 9.94
CA THR A 42 0.52 -0.61 9.27
C THR A 42 -0.90 -0.84 9.76
N VAL A 43 -1.79 -1.20 8.83
CA VAL A 43 -3.18 -1.56 9.11
C VAL A 43 -3.53 -2.90 8.49
N HIS A 44 -4.41 -3.63 9.17
CA HIS A 44 -5.01 -4.83 8.62
C HIS A 44 -5.77 -4.50 7.35
N PHE A 45 -5.58 -5.35 6.33
CA PHE A 45 -6.01 -5.01 5.00
C PHE A 45 -6.34 -6.25 4.17
N GLU A 46 -7.24 -6.07 3.22
CA GLU A 46 -7.54 -7.07 2.21
C GLU A 46 -7.54 -6.45 0.81
N ILE A 47 -6.92 -7.16 -0.14
CA ILE A 47 -7.04 -6.87 -1.57
C ILE A 47 -8.18 -7.72 -2.13
N HIS A 48 -9.18 -7.05 -2.68
CA HIS A 48 -10.31 -7.63 -3.38
C HIS A 48 -10.21 -7.32 -4.88
N ILE A 49 -10.93 -8.11 -5.69
CA ILE A 49 -11.15 -7.73 -7.08
C ILE A 49 -11.96 -6.41 -7.16
N PRO A 50 -11.71 -5.57 -8.18
CA PRO A 50 -12.50 -4.38 -8.47
C PRO A 50 -14.01 -4.66 -8.57
N SER A 51 -14.83 -3.70 -8.18
CA SER A 51 -16.29 -3.83 -8.14
C SER A 51 -16.88 -4.18 -9.51
N ASN A 52 -16.35 -3.59 -10.59
CA ASN A 52 -16.78 -3.89 -11.95
C ASN A 52 -16.44 -5.34 -12.37
N LEU A 53 -15.28 -5.87 -11.97
CA LEU A 53 -14.90 -7.26 -12.21
C LEU A 53 -15.78 -8.21 -11.39
N ALA A 54 -16.07 -7.88 -10.13
CA ALA A 54 -16.99 -8.66 -9.31
C ALA A 54 -18.38 -8.75 -9.95
N ILE A 55 -18.94 -7.63 -10.39
CA ILE A 55 -20.23 -7.58 -11.10
C ILE A 55 -20.19 -8.43 -12.37
N PHE A 56 -19.10 -8.33 -13.16
CA PHE A 56 -18.93 -9.10 -14.38
C PHE A 56 -18.91 -10.62 -14.12
N LEU A 57 -18.14 -11.07 -13.12
CA LEU A 57 -18.06 -12.48 -12.74
C LEU A 57 -19.41 -12.99 -12.21
N SER A 58 -20.08 -12.22 -11.35
CA SER A 58 -21.40 -12.58 -10.82
C SER A 58 -22.45 -12.74 -11.93
N LYS A 59 -22.47 -11.82 -12.93
CA LYS A 59 -23.38 -11.92 -14.08
C LYS A 59 -23.19 -13.19 -14.89
N ARG A 60 -21.97 -13.73 -14.91
CA ARG A 60 -21.63 -14.99 -15.60
C ARG A 60 -21.73 -16.22 -14.71
N ARG A 61 -22.19 -16.06 -13.45
CA ARG A 61 -22.22 -17.13 -12.43
C ARG A 61 -20.83 -17.74 -12.18
N ASN A 62 -19.77 -16.97 -12.42
CA ASN A 62 -18.41 -17.36 -12.06
C ASN A 62 -18.17 -17.09 -10.58
N THR A 63 -17.27 -17.85 -9.98
CA THR A 63 -16.84 -17.64 -8.60
C THR A 63 -16.08 -16.32 -8.47
N ILE A 64 -16.35 -15.58 -7.40
CA ILE A 64 -15.54 -14.43 -7.01
C ILE A 64 -14.33 -14.98 -6.23
N PRO A 65 -13.08 -14.67 -6.64
CA PRO A 65 -11.89 -15.08 -5.90
C PRO A 65 -11.92 -14.59 -4.45
N ARG A 66 -11.40 -15.42 -3.53
CA ARG A 66 -11.23 -14.99 -2.14
C ARG A 66 -10.21 -13.85 -2.08
N PRO A 67 -10.43 -12.83 -1.23
CA PRO A 67 -9.49 -11.73 -1.08
C PRO A 67 -8.17 -12.20 -0.47
N ILE A 68 -7.14 -11.38 -0.64
CA ILE A 68 -5.82 -11.59 -0.05
C ILE A 68 -5.68 -10.71 1.17
N SER A 69 -5.49 -11.32 2.34
CA SER A 69 -5.33 -10.61 3.61
C SER A 69 -3.85 -10.37 3.94
N GLY A 70 -3.56 -9.23 4.55
CA GLY A 70 -2.21 -8.83 4.94
C GLY A 70 -2.21 -7.46 5.61
N LEU A 71 -1.05 -6.80 5.56
CA LEU A 71 -0.85 -5.45 6.08
C LEU A 71 -0.72 -4.45 4.93
N ALA A 72 -1.22 -3.24 5.14
CA ALA A 72 -0.94 -2.09 4.29
C ALA A 72 -0.15 -1.03 5.06
N LEU A 73 0.89 -0.48 4.44
CA LEU A 73 1.65 0.65 4.97
C LEU A 73 0.97 1.97 4.63
N ILE A 74 0.87 2.89 5.59
CA ILE A 74 0.52 4.29 5.34
C ILE A 74 1.80 5.05 5.02
N ASP A 75 1.87 5.67 3.84
CA ASP A 75 3.10 6.30 3.37
C ASP A 75 2.81 7.66 2.72
N THR A 76 2.85 8.71 3.53
CA THR A 76 2.75 10.10 3.07
C THR A 76 3.90 10.51 2.16
N GLY A 77 5.00 9.75 2.14
CA GLY A 77 6.13 9.98 1.24
C GLY A 77 5.81 9.57 -0.20
N ALA A 78 4.99 8.54 -0.41
CA ALA A 78 4.67 8.02 -1.73
C ALA A 78 3.57 8.84 -2.44
N THR A 79 3.70 9.10 -3.74
CA THR A 79 2.61 9.74 -4.50
C THR A 79 1.50 8.78 -4.89
N SER A 80 1.87 7.54 -5.22
CA SER A 80 0.93 6.53 -5.68
C SER A 80 0.91 5.34 -4.77
N SER A 81 -0.28 4.78 -4.59
CA SER A 81 -0.49 3.56 -3.83
C SER A 81 0.00 2.36 -4.64
N CYS A 82 0.45 1.35 -3.92
CA CYS A 82 1.02 0.14 -4.48
C CYS A 82 0.33 -1.10 -3.90
N VAL A 83 0.33 -2.18 -4.66
CA VAL A 83 -0.22 -3.48 -4.28
C VAL A 83 0.77 -4.59 -4.64
N ASP A 84 0.72 -5.69 -3.92
CA ASP A 84 1.49 -6.89 -4.23
C ASP A 84 1.13 -7.42 -5.62
N LYS A 85 2.10 -7.36 -6.54
CA LYS A 85 1.91 -7.75 -7.95
C LYS A 85 1.46 -9.19 -8.08
N GLY A 86 2.09 -10.10 -7.33
CA GLY A 86 1.74 -11.53 -7.34
C GLY A 86 0.31 -11.74 -6.84
N GLY A 87 -0.02 -11.13 -5.70
CA GLY A 87 -1.34 -11.20 -5.10
C GLY A 87 -2.45 -10.69 -6.02
N ILE A 88 -2.34 -9.46 -6.53
CA ILE A 88 -3.41 -8.91 -7.37
C ILE A 88 -3.57 -9.64 -8.70
N SER A 89 -2.47 -10.18 -9.25
CA SER A 89 -2.52 -11.02 -10.45
C SER A 89 -3.19 -12.38 -10.18
N ASN A 90 -2.95 -12.98 -9.00
CA ASN A 90 -3.61 -14.24 -8.59
C ASN A 90 -5.11 -14.09 -8.36
N LEU A 91 -5.60 -12.87 -8.09
CA LEU A 91 -7.03 -12.55 -8.07
C LEU A 91 -7.64 -12.44 -9.49
N GLY A 92 -6.85 -12.61 -10.55
CA GLY A 92 -7.30 -12.52 -11.93
C GLY A 92 -7.51 -11.08 -12.42
N VAL A 93 -7.05 -10.08 -11.67
CA VAL A 93 -7.16 -8.67 -12.05
C VAL A 93 -6.16 -8.37 -13.16
N GLN A 94 -6.66 -7.86 -14.28
CA GLN A 94 -5.83 -7.47 -15.41
C GLN A 94 -5.26 -6.06 -15.23
N PRO A 95 -4.01 -5.80 -15.68
CA PRO A 95 -3.45 -4.47 -15.65
C PRO A 95 -4.20 -3.52 -16.60
N VAL A 96 -4.36 -2.27 -16.19
CA VAL A 96 -5.03 -1.19 -16.95
C VAL A 96 -4.04 -0.15 -17.47
N GLY A 97 -2.75 -0.34 -17.21
CA GLY A 97 -1.70 0.55 -17.70
C GLY A 97 -0.32 0.15 -17.21
N ILE A 98 0.66 0.96 -17.59
CA ILE A 98 2.06 0.79 -17.21
C ILE A 98 2.58 2.14 -16.74
N VAL A 99 3.40 2.14 -15.69
CA VAL A 99 4.14 3.30 -15.20
C VAL A 99 5.63 2.97 -15.17
N ASN A 100 6.47 4.00 -15.32
CA ASN A 100 7.90 3.85 -15.08
C ASN A 100 8.16 4.14 -13.60
N THR A 101 8.51 3.13 -12.82
CA THR A 101 9.01 3.32 -11.48
C THR A 101 10.51 3.40 -11.49
N SER A 102 11.04 4.11 -10.51
CA SER A 102 12.46 4.11 -10.24
C SER A 102 12.75 2.92 -9.31
N THR A 103 13.76 2.10 -9.58
CA THR A 103 14.30 1.12 -8.63
C THR A 103 15.77 1.40 -8.37
N ALA A 104 16.39 0.73 -7.40
CA ALA A 104 17.83 0.74 -7.19
C ALA A 104 18.63 0.38 -8.46
N GLY A 105 18.06 -0.46 -9.32
CA GLY A 105 18.68 -0.99 -10.53
C GLY A 105 18.34 -0.22 -11.82
N GLY A 106 17.62 0.91 -11.75
CA GLY A 106 17.27 1.71 -12.93
C GLY A 106 15.81 2.12 -12.99
N LYS A 107 15.29 2.45 -14.17
CA LYS A 107 13.84 2.64 -14.37
C LYS A 107 13.25 1.29 -14.76
N VAL A 108 12.19 0.87 -14.09
CA VAL A 108 11.48 -0.40 -14.34
C VAL A 108 10.05 -0.07 -14.73
N LYS A 109 9.55 -0.72 -15.77
CA LYS A 109 8.13 -0.66 -16.13
C LYS A 109 7.35 -1.52 -15.14
N GLN A 110 6.38 -0.93 -14.46
CA GLN A 110 5.48 -1.62 -13.57
C GLN A 110 4.06 -1.53 -14.10
N ASN A 111 3.34 -2.65 -13.98
CA ASN A 111 1.92 -2.70 -14.30
C ASN A 111 1.12 -1.89 -13.27
N VAL A 112 0.06 -1.25 -13.75
CA VAL A 112 -0.92 -0.57 -12.91
C VAL A 112 -2.21 -1.36 -12.95
N TYR A 113 -2.80 -1.60 -11.78
CA TYR A 113 -4.01 -2.38 -11.60
C TYR A 113 -5.10 -1.50 -10.98
N PRO A 114 -6.37 -1.69 -11.36
CA PRO A 114 -7.47 -1.27 -10.50
C PRO A 114 -7.47 -2.17 -9.27
N ALA A 115 -7.67 -1.61 -8.08
CA ALA A 115 -7.65 -2.37 -6.84
C ALA A 115 -8.80 -1.94 -5.94
N LYS A 116 -9.52 -2.90 -5.37
CA LYS A 116 -10.51 -2.64 -4.33
C LYS A 116 -9.93 -3.13 -3.02
N LEU A 117 -9.81 -2.22 -2.07
CA LEU A 117 -9.14 -2.47 -0.82
C LEU A 117 -10.14 -2.37 0.33
N TYR A 118 -9.98 -3.22 1.33
CA TYR A 118 -10.89 -3.34 2.45
C TYR A 118 -10.14 -3.32 3.78
N PHE A 119 -10.61 -2.48 4.69
CA PHE A 119 -10.18 -2.42 6.08
C PHE A 119 -11.17 -3.26 6.91
N PRO A 120 -10.82 -4.50 7.31
CA PRO A 120 -11.79 -5.45 7.84
C PRO A 120 -12.32 -5.09 9.24
N VAL A 121 -11.51 -4.44 10.06
CA VAL A 121 -11.90 -4.02 11.42
C VAL A 121 -12.90 -2.87 11.34
N GLU A 122 -12.63 -1.88 10.50
CA GLU A 122 -13.41 -0.65 10.35
C GLU A 122 -14.56 -0.79 9.33
N LYS A 123 -14.56 -1.90 8.58
CA LYS A 123 -15.53 -2.21 7.52
C LYS A 123 -15.59 -1.14 6.43
N ILE A 124 -14.44 -0.63 6.03
CA ILE A 124 -14.32 0.44 5.02
C ILE A 124 -13.81 -0.13 3.71
N TRP A 125 -14.42 0.30 2.62
CA TRP A 125 -13.95 0.05 1.26
C TRP A 125 -13.28 1.27 0.68
N VAL A 126 -12.15 1.06 0.01
CA VAL A 126 -11.49 2.07 -0.81
C VAL A 126 -11.19 1.47 -2.17
N GLU A 127 -11.70 2.11 -3.22
CA GLU A 127 -11.49 1.64 -4.58
C GLU A 127 -10.51 2.58 -5.30
N PHE A 128 -9.42 1.99 -5.76
CA PHE A 128 -8.35 2.65 -6.48
C PHE A 128 -8.54 2.36 -7.96
N SER A 129 -8.67 3.42 -8.76
CA SER A 129 -8.63 3.29 -10.21
C SER A 129 -7.24 2.86 -10.69
N ARG A 130 -6.19 3.16 -9.91
CA ARG A 130 -4.78 2.94 -10.26
C ARG A 130 -3.96 2.65 -9.00
N ALA A 131 -3.44 1.44 -8.87
CA ALA A 131 -2.40 1.06 -7.92
C ALA A 131 -1.25 0.40 -8.67
N THR A 132 -0.02 0.77 -8.34
CA THR A 132 1.17 0.21 -8.99
C THR A 132 1.45 -1.18 -8.43
N GLY A 133 1.53 -2.20 -9.28
CA GLY A 133 1.94 -3.54 -8.89
C GLY A 133 3.43 -3.56 -8.59
N VAL A 134 3.81 -3.94 -7.38
CA VAL A 134 5.20 -4.01 -6.93
C VAL A 134 5.47 -5.34 -6.24
N ASP A 135 6.74 -5.75 -6.22
CA ASP A 135 7.19 -6.91 -5.46
C ASP A 135 7.40 -6.50 -3.99
N ILE A 136 6.30 -6.44 -3.23
CA ILE A 136 6.29 -6.07 -1.80
C ILE A 136 5.97 -7.26 -0.88
N GLY A 137 5.33 -8.30 -1.41
CA GLY A 137 4.80 -9.41 -0.62
C GLY A 137 5.82 -10.23 0.15
N ASP A 138 7.11 -10.14 -0.13
CA ASP A 138 8.14 -10.87 0.63
C ASP A 138 8.51 -10.17 1.96
N GLN A 139 8.02 -8.95 2.18
CA GLN A 139 8.20 -8.22 3.42
C GLN A 139 7.13 -8.62 4.43
N THR A 140 7.56 -8.87 5.68
CA THR A 140 6.66 -9.24 6.76
C THR A 140 6.89 -8.38 8.00
N VAL A 141 5.81 -8.10 8.73
CA VAL A 141 5.82 -7.51 10.08
C VAL A 141 5.04 -8.45 10.97
N ASP A 142 5.68 -8.94 12.03
CA ASP A 142 5.11 -9.91 12.98
C ASP A 142 4.42 -11.11 12.31
N GLY A 143 5.09 -11.68 11.31
CA GLY A 143 4.63 -12.86 10.57
C GLY A 143 3.52 -12.56 9.56
N LYS A 144 3.03 -11.33 9.44
CA LYS A 144 2.03 -10.92 8.45
C LYS A 144 2.72 -10.24 7.26
N ARG A 145 2.34 -10.63 6.04
CA ARG A 145 2.87 -10.05 4.80
C ARG A 145 2.37 -8.62 4.60
N ILE A 146 3.24 -7.74 4.13
CA ILE A 146 2.86 -6.43 3.60
C ILE A 146 2.38 -6.64 2.17
N ILE A 147 1.11 -6.32 1.91
CA ILE A 147 0.48 -6.55 0.60
C ILE A 147 0.12 -5.25 -0.11
N ALA A 148 0.20 -4.11 0.58
CA ALA A 148 -0.08 -2.82 -0.01
C ALA A 148 0.70 -1.68 0.66
N LEU A 149 0.77 -0.56 -0.05
CA LEU A 149 1.23 0.72 0.45
C LEU A 149 0.21 1.76 -0.01
N ILE A 150 -0.32 2.54 0.93
CA ILE A 150 -1.30 3.60 0.71
C ILE A 150 -0.54 4.93 0.65
N GLY A 151 -0.48 5.51 -0.54
CA GLY A 151 0.22 6.77 -0.85
C GLY A 151 -0.67 8.00 -0.78
N ARG A 152 -0.17 9.14 -1.28
CA ARG A 152 -0.89 10.42 -1.31
C ARG A 152 -2.11 10.44 -2.24
N ASP A 153 -2.25 9.52 -3.17
CA ASP A 153 -3.40 9.46 -4.09
C ASP A 153 -4.77 9.35 -3.37
N PRO A 154 -4.98 8.46 -2.38
CA PRO A 154 -6.10 8.59 -1.46
C PRO A 154 -5.78 9.52 -0.28
N LEU A 155 -4.56 9.51 0.28
CA LEU A 155 -4.29 10.21 1.56
C LEU A 155 -4.42 11.73 1.42
N SER A 156 -4.19 12.32 0.25
CA SER A 156 -4.37 13.76 0.01
C SER A 156 -5.82 14.22 0.13
N ARG A 157 -6.77 13.29 0.12
CA ARG A 157 -8.21 13.53 0.28
C ARG A 157 -8.71 13.06 1.64
N TRP A 158 -7.83 12.53 2.49
CA TRP A 158 -8.14 12.02 3.82
C TRP A 158 -7.46 12.89 4.88
N VAL A 159 -7.93 12.78 6.11
CA VAL A 159 -7.29 13.39 7.28
C VAL A 159 -6.44 12.32 7.96
N LEU A 160 -5.12 12.45 7.95
CA LEU A 160 -4.22 11.61 8.74
C LEU A 160 -3.78 12.38 9.98
N ILE A 161 -4.10 11.85 11.17
CA ILE A 161 -3.60 12.38 12.45
C ILE A 161 -2.63 11.35 13.02
N TYR A 162 -1.40 11.76 13.32
CA TYR A 162 -0.43 10.94 14.02
C TYR A 162 -0.29 11.42 15.47
N ASN A 163 -0.61 10.56 16.42
CA ASN A 163 -0.44 10.79 17.85
C ASN A 163 0.83 10.06 18.31
N GLY A 164 1.96 10.76 18.23
CA GLY A 164 3.27 10.24 18.63
C GLY A 164 3.31 9.70 20.07
N PRO A 165 2.88 10.46 21.09
CA PRO A 165 2.86 9.98 22.49
C PRO A 165 2.02 8.72 22.69
N GLY A 166 0.93 8.55 21.94
CA GLY A 166 0.09 7.35 21.99
C GLY A 166 0.58 6.20 21.11
N GLY A 167 1.49 6.46 20.17
CA GLY A 167 1.87 5.51 19.13
C GLY A 167 0.71 5.14 18.19
N LEU A 168 -0.23 6.05 17.96
CA LEU A 168 -1.47 5.80 17.22
C LEU A 168 -1.57 6.71 16.00
N PHE A 169 -2.31 6.26 14.99
CA PHE A 169 -2.77 7.15 13.93
C PHE A 169 -4.27 7.00 13.69
N THR A 170 -4.87 8.04 13.10
CA THR A 170 -6.28 8.13 12.75
C THR A 170 -6.39 8.48 11.28
N LEU A 171 -7.23 7.77 10.53
CA LEU A 171 -7.60 8.17 9.16
C LEU A 171 -9.06 8.63 9.14
N GLY A 172 -9.27 9.91 8.91
CA GLY A 172 -10.55 10.47 8.48
C GLY A 172 -10.70 10.25 6.98
N ILE A 173 -11.41 9.19 6.60
CA ILE A 173 -11.70 8.87 5.21
C ILE A 173 -12.98 9.61 4.84
N GLN A 174 -12.97 10.31 3.71
CA GLN A 174 -14.14 11.04 3.20
C GLN A 174 -14.82 10.22 2.09
N PRO A 175 -15.80 9.34 2.40
CA PRO A 175 -16.83 9.01 1.43
C PRO A 175 -17.77 10.22 1.28
N LEU A 176 -18.77 10.14 0.41
CA LEU A 176 -19.82 11.17 0.22
C LEU A 176 -20.45 11.71 1.53
N PHE A 177 -20.18 11.09 2.69
CA PHE A 177 -20.45 11.57 4.05
C PHE A 177 -19.19 11.35 4.93
N VAL A 178 -18.74 12.36 5.68
CA VAL A 178 -17.52 12.29 6.52
C VAL A 178 -17.67 11.24 7.63
N LYS A 179 -16.71 10.31 7.76
CA LYS A 179 -16.55 9.42 8.93
C LYS A 179 -15.11 9.47 9.43
N PHE A 180 -14.93 9.67 10.74
CA PHE A 180 -13.61 9.61 11.39
C PHE A 180 -13.37 8.19 11.91
N TYR A 181 -12.19 7.63 11.64
CA TYR A 181 -11.81 6.28 12.10
C TYR A 181 -10.51 6.34 12.88
N THR A 182 -10.57 5.93 14.14
CA THR A 182 -9.41 5.78 15.01
C THR A 182 -8.90 4.34 14.90
N PHE A 183 -7.64 4.17 14.53
CA PHE A 183 -7.01 2.86 14.49
C PHE A 183 -6.32 2.64 15.84
N THR A 184 -6.70 1.58 16.56
CA THR A 184 -6.14 1.25 17.87
C THR A 184 -5.14 0.11 17.78
N ARG A 185 -4.07 0.22 18.58
CA ARG A 185 -3.01 -0.77 18.80
C ARG A 185 -3.51 -2.22 18.83
N LEU A 186 -2.82 -3.12 18.13
CA LEU A 186 -2.85 -4.55 18.43
C LEU A 186 -2.16 -4.76 19.77
N GLN A 187 -2.93 -4.84 20.87
CA GLN A 187 -2.39 -5.33 22.11
C GLN A 187 -2.01 -6.80 21.94
N HIS A 188 -0.72 -7.09 21.81
CA HIS A 188 -0.21 -8.38 22.24
C HIS A 188 -0.47 -8.49 23.74
N GLN A 189 -1.35 -9.42 24.12
CA GLN A 189 -1.37 -9.93 25.48
C GLN A 189 0.04 -10.47 25.77
N LEU A 190 0.65 -9.92 26.82
CA LEU A 190 1.87 -10.43 27.42
C LEU A 190 1.69 -11.87 27.89
#